data_AF-A0A938N0Q2-F1
#
_entry.id   AF-A0A938N0Q2-F1
#
_cell.length_a   1.000
_cell.length_b   1.000
_cell.length_c   1.000
_cell.angle_alpha   90.00
_cell.angle_beta   90.00
_cell.angle_gamma   90.00
#
_symmetry.space_group_name_H-M   'P 1'
#
loop_
_entity.id
_entity.type
_entity.pdbx_description
1 polymer ?
#
loop_
_entity_poly.entity_id
_entity_poly.type
_entity_poly.pdbx_seq_one_letter_code
_entity_poly.pdbx_strand_id
1 'polypeptide(L)'
;MLAVYQTHQIGLQVKRIKKYPVYVAEREIGRMRSDARSLGWHAAFAFDLDGAVSIHSLDGGIKTRRGRRYAEDTALRHVLDVLQQEATNGKK
;
A
#
# COMPACT_ATOMS: atom_id res chain seq x y z
N MET A 1 2.69 -10.02 -5.82
CA MET A 1 1.87 -9.95 -7.05
C MET A 1 2.23 -8.65 -7.76
N LEU A 2 2.28 -8.62 -9.09
CA LEU A 2 2.60 -7.42 -9.87
C LEU A 2 1.36 -7.01 -10.67
N ALA A 3 0.93 -5.75 -10.53
CA ALA A 3 -0.05 -5.15 -11.41
C ALA A 3 0.66 -4.22 -12.40
N VAL A 4 0.41 -4.39 -13.69
CA VAL A 4 0.98 -3.55 -14.76
C VAL A 4 -0.16 -2.83 -15.46
N TYR A 5 -0.09 -1.50 -15.52
CA TYR A 5 -1.03 -0.68 -16.26
C TYR A 5 -0.26 0.34 -17.10
N GLN A 6 -0.33 0.20 -18.42
CA GLN A 6 0.48 0.98 -19.36
C GLN A 6 1.98 0.89 -18.99
N THR A 7 2.60 2.01 -18.66
CA THR A 7 4.01 2.12 -18.26
C THR A 7 4.23 1.98 -16.75
N HIS A 8 3.17 1.87 -15.95
CA HIS A 8 3.26 1.81 -14.49
C HIS A 8 3.26 0.37 -13.99
N GLN A 9 4.23 0.06 -13.13
CA GLN A 9 4.40 -1.22 -12.46
C GLN A 9 4.13 -1.02 -10.97
N ILE A 10 3.18 -1.77 -10.40
CA ILE A 10 2.77 -1.67 -8.99
C ILE A 10 3.02 -3.02 -8.31
N GLY A 11 3.97 -3.04 -7.39
CA GLY A 11 4.23 -4.17 -6.51
C GLY A 11 3.19 -4.26 -5.40
N LEU A 12 2.48 -5.38 -5.35
CA LEU A 12 1.45 -5.64 -4.34
C LEU A 12 1.93 -6.70 -3.35
N GLN A 13 2.03 -6.31 -2.07
CA GLN A 13 2.13 -7.26 -0.98
C GLN A 13 0.71 -7.64 -0.53
N VAL A 14 0.34 -8.87 -0.85
CA VAL A 14 -0.95 -9.44 -0.45
C VAL A 14 -0.84 -9.96 0.97
N LYS A 15 -1.78 -9.58 1.84
CA LYS A 15 -1.90 -10.12 3.20
C LYS A 15 -3.32 -10.56 3.44
N ARG A 16 -3.50 -11.82 3.85
CA ARG A 16 -4.76 -12.29 4.41
C ARG A 16 -4.93 -11.73 5.81
N ILE A 17 -6.09 -11.15 6.08
CA ILE A 17 -6.41 -10.52 7.36
C ILE A 17 -7.69 -11.14 7.91
N LYS A 18 -7.84 -11.13 9.24
CA LYS A 18 -9.05 -11.64 9.91
C LYS A 18 -10.06 -10.53 10.22
N LYS A 19 -9.59 -9.29 10.33
CA LYS A 19 -10.39 -8.09 10.61
C LYS A 19 -9.54 -6.83 10.43
N TYR A 20 -10.21 -5.71 10.26
CA TYR A 20 -9.63 -4.39 10.46
C TYR A 20 -9.67 -3.95 11.94
N PRO A 21 -8.83 -2.98 12.34
CA PRO A 21 -7.72 -2.40 11.57
C PRO A 21 -6.49 -3.31 11.51
N VAL A 22 -5.67 -3.13 10.48
CA VAL A 22 -4.38 -3.82 10.30
C VAL A 22 -3.25 -2.87 10.67
N TYR A 23 -2.34 -3.32 11.53
CA TYR A 23 -1.14 -2.56 11.88
C TYR A 23 0.06 -3.11 11.12
N VAL A 24 0.76 -2.25 10.40
CA VAL A 24 1.97 -2.60 9.66
C VAL A 24 3.15 -1.81 10.22
N ALA A 25 4.25 -2.50 10.49
CA ALA A 25 5.44 -1.89 11.07
C ALA A 25 6.15 -0.98 10.06
N GLU A 26 6.71 0.14 10.53
CA GLU A 26 7.41 1.10 9.65
C GLU A 26 8.58 0.45 8.91
N ARG A 27 9.28 -0.50 9.55
CA ARG A 27 10.37 -1.25 8.93
C ARG A 27 9.90 -2.08 7.73
N GLU A 28 8.70 -2.63 7.78
CA GLU A 28 8.14 -3.39 6.67
C GLU A 28 7.77 -2.47 5.50
N ILE A 29 7.11 -1.35 5.80
CA ILE A 29 6.77 -0.32 4.83
C ILE A 29 8.04 0.23 4.15
N GLY A 30 9.08 0.50 4.93
CA GLY A 30 10.36 0.99 4.43
C GLY A 30 11.07 0.01 3.50
N ARG A 31 11.03 -1.31 3.80
CA ARG A 31 11.57 -2.34 2.90
C ARG A 31 10.84 -2.37 1.57
N MET A 32 9.50 -2.42 1.60
CA MET A 32 8.70 -2.41 0.37
C MET A 32 8.97 -1.18 -0.48
N ARG A 33 9.06 0.00 0.15
CA ARG A 33 9.38 1.24 -0.56
C ARG A 33 10.77 1.18 -1.20
N SER A 34 11.77 0.65 -0.49
CA SER A 34 13.12 0.49 -1.01
C SER A 34 13.16 -0.45 -2.22
N ASP A 35 12.47 -1.60 -2.12
CA ASP A 35 12.41 -2.60 -3.19
C ASP A 35 11.66 -2.06 -4.41
N ALA A 36 10.54 -1.37 -4.20
CA ALA A 36 9.80 -0.74 -5.29
C ALA A 36 10.63 0.35 -5.98
N ARG A 37 11.31 1.20 -5.20
CA ARG A 37 12.18 2.24 -5.74
C ARG A 37 13.34 1.68 -6.58
N SER A 38 13.97 0.60 -6.15
CA SER A 38 15.09 0.00 -6.90
C SER A 38 14.66 -0.59 -8.24
N LEU A 39 13.39 -1.02 -8.34
CA LEU A 39 12.79 -1.57 -9.56
C LEU A 39 12.09 -0.51 -10.43
N GLY A 40 12.00 0.75 -9.97
CA GLY A 40 11.20 1.78 -10.64
C GLY A 40 9.69 1.53 -10.56
N TRP A 41 9.24 0.81 -9.54
CA TRP A 41 7.84 0.44 -9.30
C TRP A 41 7.21 1.32 -8.23
N HIS A 42 5.88 1.36 -8.24
CA HIS A 42 5.07 1.79 -7.11
C HIS A 42 4.80 0.61 -6.17
N ALA A 43 4.39 0.87 -4.93
CA ALA A 43 4.05 -0.19 -3.99
C ALA A 43 2.73 0.04 -3.25
N ALA A 44 2.02 -1.05 -3.00
CA ALA A 44 0.79 -1.03 -2.22
C ALA A 44 0.59 -2.32 -1.43
N PHE A 45 -0.25 -2.24 -0.41
CA PHE A 45 -0.81 -3.42 0.25
C PHE A 45 -2.10 -3.84 -0.46
N ALA A 46 -2.29 -5.15 -0.55
CA ALA A 46 -3.58 -5.76 -0.87
C ALA A 46 -4.02 -6.57 0.35
N PHE A 47 -5.07 -6.13 1.05
CA PHE A 47 -5.62 -6.86 2.17
C PHE A 47 -6.79 -7.71 1.71
N ASP A 48 -6.68 -9.01 1.91
CA ASP A 48 -7.70 -10.01 1.61
C ASP A 48 -8.44 -10.37 2.90
N LEU A 49 -9.70 -9.93 2.99
CA LEU A 49 -10.63 -10.26 4.06
C LEU A 49 -11.71 -11.17 3.49
N ASP A 50 -11.56 -12.47 3.72
CA ASP A 50 -12.50 -13.51 3.27
C ASP A 50 -12.87 -13.43 1.77
N GLY A 51 -11.88 -13.13 0.92
CA GLY A 51 -12.04 -13.00 -0.54
C GLY A 51 -12.37 -11.59 -1.02
N ALA A 52 -12.72 -10.66 -0.12
CA ALA A 52 -12.85 -9.25 -0.45
C ALA A 52 -11.47 -8.57 -0.35
N VAL A 53 -10.92 -8.16 -1.50
CA VAL A 53 -9.61 -7.51 -1.59
C VAL A 53 -9.77 -6.00 -1.56
N SER A 54 -9.04 -5.32 -0.68
CA SER A 54 -8.88 -3.86 -0.70
C SER A 54 -7.42 -3.46 -0.89
N ILE A 55 -7.20 -2.35 -1.60
CA ILE A 55 -5.87 -1.84 -1.93
C ILE A 55 -5.58 -0.60 -1.09
N HIS A 56 -4.36 -0.51 -0.54
CA HIS A 56 -3.93 0.60 0.30
C HIS A 56 -2.54 1.04 -0.14
N SER A 57 -2.32 2.33 -0.35
CA SER A 57 -0.95 2.82 -0.57
C SER A 57 -0.12 2.63 0.69
N LEU A 58 1.20 2.59 0.55
CA LEU A 58 2.10 2.50 1.71
C LEU A 58 1.93 3.67 2.69
N ASP A 59 1.59 4.87 2.20
CA ASP A 59 1.45 6.07 3.03
C ASP A 59 0.01 6.41 3.43
N GLY A 60 -0.97 5.67 2.92
CA GLY A 60 -2.40 5.89 3.18
C GLY A 60 -2.86 5.48 4.58
N GLY A 61 -2.08 4.66 5.28
CA GLY A 61 -2.37 4.28 6.67
C GLY A 61 -2.08 5.40 7.65
N ILE A 62 -2.89 5.49 8.72
CA ILE A 62 -2.72 6.48 9.79
C ILE A 62 -1.44 6.18 10.57
N LYS A 63 -0.54 7.16 10.70
CA LYS A 63 0.73 7.02 11.41
C LYS A 63 0.50 6.69 12.89
N THR A 64 1.30 5.76 13.40
CA THR A 64 1.33 5.31 14.80
C THR A 64 2.76 5.38 15.33
N ARG A 65 2.96 5.07 16.63
CA ARG A 65 4.31 5.05 17.23
C ARG A 65 5.29 4.07 16.55
N ARG A 66 4.79 2.98 15.95
CA ARG A 66 5.63 1.87 15.45
C ARG A 66 5.45 1.57 13.95
N GLY A 67 4.63 2.35 13.25
CA GLY A 67 4.27 2.11 11.85
C GLY A 67 2.95 2.75 11.49
N ARG A 68 2.08 2.06 10.77
CA ARG A 68 0.80 2.61 10.30
C ARG A 68 -0.38 1.68 10.58
N ARG A 69 -1.55 2.29 10.81
CA ARG A 69 -2.85 1.63 10.98
C ARG A 69 -3.65 1.81 9.70
N TYR A 70 -4.05 0.70 9.09
CA TYR A 70 -4.95 0.66 7.95
C TYR A 70 -6.32 0.16 8.38
N ALA A 71 -7.36 0.79 7.86
CA ALA A 71 -8.75 0.42 8.08
C ALA A 71 -9.50 0.49 6.75
N GLU A 72 -10.77 0.09 6.73
CA GLU A 72 -11.56 0.09 5.48
C GLU A 72 -11.62 1.49 4.84
N ASP A 73 -11.68 2.54 5.67
CA ASP A 73 -11.68 3.94 5.26
C ASP A 73 -10.36 4.43 4.65
N THR A 74 -9.24 3.72 4.87
CA THR A 74 -7.95 4.02 4.24
C THR A 74 -7.78 3.34 2.89
N ALA A 75 -8.74 2.51 2.47
CA ALA A 75 -8.70 1.83 1.18
C ALA A 75 -8.83 2.82 0.03
N LEU A 76 -8.06 2.56 -1.03
CA LEU A 76 -8.19 3.26 -2.29
C LEU A 76 -9.44 2.79 -3.02
N ARG A 77 -10.05 3.70 -3.78
CA ARG A 77 -11.17 3.34 -4.67
C ARG A 77 -10.69 2.51 -5.84
N HIS A 78 -9.50 2.82 -6.36
CA HIS A 78 -8.88 2.10 -7.45
C HIS A 78 -7.37 1.93 -7.23
N VAL A 79 -6.78 0.84 -7.73
CA VAL A 79 -5.33 0.56 -7.57
C VAL A 79 -4.45 1.66 -8.17
N LEU A 80 -4.93 2.36 -9.20
CA LEU A 80 -4.22 3.47 -9.84
C LEU A 80 -4.13 4.73 -8.96
N ASP A 81 -4.96 4.83 -7.92
CA ASP A 81 -4.89 5.96 -6.98
C ASP A 81 -3.58 5.94 -6.16
N VAL A 82 -2.85 4.81 -6.14
CA VAL A 82 -1.48 4.71 -5.60
C VAL A 82 -0.56 5.73 -6.27
N LEU A 83 -0.72 5.94 -7.58
CA LEU A 83 0.11 6.85 -8.36
C LEU A 83 -0.09 8.31 -7.93
N GLN A 84 -1.32 8.68 -7.56
CA GLN A 84 -1.68 10.05 -7.15
C GLN A 84 -1.23 10.36 -5.72
N GLN A 85 -1.35 9.39 -4.80
CA GLN A 85 -0.95 9.58 -3.41
C GLN A 85 0.57 9.75 -3.24
N GLU A 86 1.37 9.00 -4.00
CA GLU A 86 2.83 9.16 -3.98
C GLU A 86 3.28 10.52 -4.55
N ALA A 87 2.64 10.99 -5.63
CA ALA A 87 2.91 12.31 -6.21
C ALA A 87 2.58 13.47 -5.26
N THR A 88 1.57 13.29 -4.40
CA THR A 88 1.14 14.30 -3.41
C THR A 88 2.07 14.33 -2.20
N ASN A 89 2.56 13.17 -1.76
CA ASN A 89 3.43 13.05 -0.59
C ASN A 89 4.91 13.34 -0.88
N GLY A 90 5.37 13.24 -2.12
CA GLY A 90 6.74 13.60 -2.53
C GLY A 90 7.03 15.11 -2.63
N LYS A 91 6.01 15.96 -2.45
CA LYS A 91 6.12 17.44 -2.45
C LYS A 91 6.24 18.06 -1.04
N LYS A 92 6.32 17.24 0.01
CA LYS A 92 6.59 17.66 1.39
C LYS A 92 7.97 17.21 1.82
#